data_AF-A0A1I2YTN6-F1
#
_entry.id   AF-A0A1I2YTN6-F1
#
_cell.length_a   1.000
_cell.length_b   1.000
_cell.length_c   1.000
_cell.angle_alpha   90.00
_cell.angle_beta   90.00
_cell.angle_gamma   90.00
#
_symmetry.space_group_name_H-M   'P 1'
#
loop_
_entity.id
_entity.type
_entity.pdbx_description
1 polymer ?
#
loop_
_entity_poly.entity_id
_entity_poly.type
_entity_poly.pdbx_seq_one_letter_code
_entity_poly.pdbx_strand_id
1 'polypeptide(L)'
;MKNVKFMLAAAGSALIFSLSPIAFAQHSPGLVRVDLSGVAANLAKDLRVEVRQIPTTVEIPARVAASVCKVKEDTLRGAQGGSCTAETTNTELEQIVYGQIKGTTR
;
A
#
# COMPACT_ATOMS: atom_id res chain seq x y z
N MET A 1 -1.96 -19.84 -72.41
CA MET A 1 -0.92 -18.87 -72.82
C MET A 1 -0.96 -17.69 -71.86
N LYS A 2 0.22 -17.28 -71.39
CA LYS A 2 0.58 -15.88 -71.09
C LYS A 2 -0.04 -15.22 -69.85
N ASN A 3 0.70 -15.37 -68.74
CA ASN A 3 1.16 -14.30 -67.84
C ASN A 3 0.33 -13.00 -67.76
N VAL A 4 -0.20 -12.70 -66.57
CA VAL A 4 -0.37 -11.30 -66.15
C VAL A 4 0.14 -11.15 -64.72
N LYS A 5 1.22 -10.37 -64.62
CA LYS A 5 1.90 -9.91 -63.41
C LYS A 5 1.00 -8.95 -62.64
N PHE A 6 1.14 -9.01 -61.31
CA PHE A 6 1.11 -7.92 -60.33
C PHE A 6 0.63 -6.55 -60.84
N MET A 7 -0.40 -6.00 -60.18
CA MET A 7 -0.43 -4.58 -59.79
C MET A 7 -1.27 -4.39 -58.52
N LEU A 8 -0.70 -3.61 -57.60
CA LEU A 8 -1.22 -3.19 -56.31
C LEU A 8 -2.60 -2.50 -56.42
N ALA A 9 -3.46 -2.73 -55.42
CA ALA A 9 -4.27 -1.66 -54.86
C ALA A 9 -4.46 -1.92 -53.37
N ALA A 10 -3.74 -1.14 -52.57
CA ALA A 10 -3.95 -1.04 -51.14
C ALA A 10 -5.36 -0.49 -50.88
N ALA A 11 -6.16 -1.24 -50.13
CA ALA A 11 -7.29 -0.71 -49.38
C ALA A 11 -7.19 -1.30 -47.98
N GLY A 12 -6.31 -0.68 -47.19
CA GLY A 12 -6.19 -0.96 -45.77
C GLY A 12 -7.43 -0.46 -45.06
N SER A 13 -8.24 -1.37 -44.54
CA SER A 13 -9.23 -1.08 -43.52
C SER A 13 -8.80 -1.78 -42.24
N ALA A 14 -7.78 -1.22 -41.58
CA ALA A 14 -7.47 -1.57 -40.21
C ALA A 14 -8.60 -1.05 -39.32
N LEU A 15 -9.52 -1.93 -38.91
CA LEU A 15 -10.38 -1.66 -37.77
C LEU A 15 -9.50 -1.72 -36.53
N ILE A 16 -8.95 -0.56 -36.17
CA ILE A 16 -8.20 -0.36 -34.94
C ILE A 16 -9.21 -0.56 -33.81
N PHE A 17 -9.18 -1.73 -33.18
CA PHE A 17 -9.83 -1.95 -31.89
C PHE A 17 -9.23 -0.94 -30.91
N SER A 18 -9.99 0.12 -30.63
CA SER A 18 -9.67 1.12 -29.62
C SER A 18 -9.74 0.46 -28.24
N LEU A 19 -8.69 -0.28 -27.89
CA LEU A 19 -8.39 -0.65 -26.52
C LEU A 19 -7.96 0.62 -25.79
N SER A 20 -8.93 1.42 -25.34
CA SER A 20 -8.66 2.40 -24.31
C SER A 20 -8.21 1.61 -23.06
N PRO A 21 -7.02 1.87 -22.50
CA PRO A 21 -6.71 1.36 -21.19
C PRO A 21 -7.67 2.04 -20.23
N ILE A 22 -8.64 1.28 -19.74
CA ILE A 22 -9.36 1.63 -18.52
C ILE A 22 -8.25 1.65 -17.46
N ALA A 23 -7.75 2.84 -17.16
CA ALA A 23 -6.88 3.06 -16.05
C ALA A 23 -7.69 2.71 -14.82
N PHE A 24 -7.56 1.48 -14.34
CA PHE A 24 -7.80 1.18 -12.95
C PHE A 24 -6.87 2.13 -12.21
N ALA A 25 -7.41 3.23 -11.69
CA ALA A 25 -6.84 3.86 -10.52
C ALA A 25 -6.88 2.76 -9.47
N GLN A 26 -5.85 1.91 -9.47
CA GLN A 26 -5.65 0.92 -8.45
C GLN A 26 -5.54 1.77 -7.20
N HIS A 27 -6.60 1.74 -6.42
CA HIS A 27 -6.63 2.30 -5.10
C HIS A 27 -5.68 1.43 -4.29
N SER A 28 -4.37 1.60 -4.52
CA SER A 28 -3.34 1.03 -3.70
C SER A 28 -3.65 1.57 -2.31
N PRO A 29 -3.97 0.72 -1.33
CA PRO A 29 -4.12 1.18 0.03
C PRO A 29 -2.77 1.79 0.38
N GLY A 30 -2.70 3.13 0.40
CA GLY A 30 -1.48 3.84 0.72
C GLY A 30 -0.96 3.32 2.05
N LEU A 31 0.31 2.92 2.07
CA LEU A 31 0.98 2.67 3.34
C LEU A 31 1.04 4.00 4.09
N VAL A 32 0.66 3.95 5.35
CA VAL A 32 0.63 5.10 6.26
C VAL A 32 1.74 4.91 7.26
N ARG A 33 2.52 5.97 7.46
CA ARG A 33 3.55 5.98 8.48
C ARG A 33 2.91 6.22 9.84
N VAL A 34 2.94 5.21 10.69
CA VAL A 34 2.39 5.29 12.04
C VAL A 34 3.51 5.42 13.05
N ASP A 35 3.46 6.48 13.83
CA ASP A 35 4.34 6.70 14.99
C ASP A 35 3.80 5.90 16.18
N LEU A 36 4.64 5.02 16.71
CA LEU A 36 4.31 4.13 17.83
C LEU A 36 4.79 4.68 19.18
N SER A 37 5.45 5.84 19.22
CA SER A 37 6.05 6.39 20.45
C SER A 37 5.02 6.54 21.58
N GLY A 38 3.77 6.88 21.24
CA GLY A 38 2.67 7.00 22.21
C GLY A 38 2.19 5.68 22.79
N VAL A 39 2.37 4.56 22.07
CA VAL A 39 1.88 3.22 22.44
C VAL A 39 3.00 2.20 22.64
N ALA A 40 4.27 2.59 22.49
CA ALA A 40 5.41 1.69 22.53
C ALA A 40 5.54 0.95 23.87
N ALA A 41 5.23 1.61 24.98
CA ALA A 41 5.22 0.99 26.30
C ALA A 41 4.14 -0.11 26.41
N ASN A 42 2.96 0.12 25.83
CA ASN A 42 1.87 -0.85 25.81
C ASN A 42 2.22 -2.03 24.89
N LEU A 43 2.71 -1.75 23.67
CA LEU A 43 3.15 -2.79 22.73
C LEU A 43 4.26 -3.67 23.33
N ALA A 44 5.24 -3.06 24.01
CA ALA A 44 6.30 -3.80 24.68
C ALA A 44 5.75 -4.75 25.76
N LYS A 45 4.78 -4.28 26.56
CA LYS A 45 4.12 -5.07 27.59
C LYS A 45 3.32 -6.24 26.98
N ASP A 46 2.53 -5.96 25.94
CA ASP A 46 1.64 -6.93 25.30
C ASP A 46 2.44 -8.00 24.55
N LEU A 47 3.51 -7.60 23.86
CA LEU A 47 4.40 -8.50 23.12
C LEU A 47 5.47 -9.16 24.00
N ARG A 48 5.59 -8.77 25.27
CA ARG A 48 6.65 -9.20 26.21
C ARG A 48 8.07 -9.01 25.66
N VAL A 49 8.30 -7.85 25.03
CA VAL A 49 9.60 -7.44 24.47
C VAL A 49 10.08 -6.16 25.13
N GLU A 50 11.36 -5.82 24.97
CA GLU A 50 11.86 -4.53 25.46
C GLU A 50 11.33 -3.37 24.62
N VAL A 51 11.03 -2.24 25.24
CA VAL A 51 10.59 -1.01 24.52
C VAL A 51 11.59 -0.59 23.44
N ARG A 52 12.89 -0.84 23.67
CA ARG A 52 13.96 -0.56 22.70
C ARG A 52 13.90 -1.40 21.43
N GLN A 53 13.23 -2.55 21.49
CA GLN A 53 13.02 -3.43 20.33
C GLN A 53 11.80 -2.99 19.51
N ILE A 54 10.88 -2.21 20.10
CA ILE A 54 9.72 -1.69 19.37
C ILE A 54 10.19 -0.61 18.38
N PRO A 55 9.88 -0.74 17.09
CA PRO A 55 10.18 0.30 16.11
C PRO A 55 9.42 1.59 16.46
N THR A 56 10.08 2.73 16.33
CA THR A 56 9.47 4.05 16.60
C THR A 56 8.39 4.39 15.57
N THR A 57 8.60 3.96 14.32
CA THR A 57 7.66 4.18 13.21
C THR A 57 7.49 2.92 12.40
N VAL A 58 6.27 2.65 11.95
CA VAL A 58 5.92 1.50 11.13
C VAL A 58 5.06 1.92 9.94
N GLU A 59 5.19 1.23 8.82
CA GLU A 59 4.37 1.49 7.63
C GLU A 59 3.30 0.41 7.53
N ILE A 60 2.04 0.81 7.72
CA ILE A 60 0.91 -0.12 7.77
C ILE A 60 -0.23 0.35 6.87
N PRO A 61 -1.16 -0.52 6.47
CA PRO A 61 -2.30 -0.12 5.65
C PRO A 61 -3.13 0.97 6.32
N ALA A 62 -3.61 1.93 5.53
CA ALA A 62 -4.43 3.05 6.01
C ALA A 62 -5.62 2.63 6.88
N ARG A 63 -6.24 1.48 6.60
CA ARG A 63 -7.33 0.90 7.41
C ARG A 63 -6.91 0.62 8.85
N VAL A 64 -5.76 -0.04 9.04
CA VAL A 64 -5.25 -0.36 10.37
C VAL A 64 -4.79 0.92 11.06
N ALA A 65 -4.09 1.79 10.33
CA ALA A 65 -3.62 3.08 10.82
C ALA A 65 -4.78 3.98 11.32
N ALA A 66 -5.88 4.07 10.57
CA ALA A 66 -7.05 4.85 10.97
C ALA A 66 -7.65 4.37 12.31
N SER A 67 -7.72 3.06 12.52
CA SER A 67 -8.24 2.47 13.76
C SER A 67 -7.37 2.79 14.97
N VAL A 68 -6.04 2.69 14.83
CA VAL A 68 -5.09 2.90 15.93
C VAL A 68 -4.82 4.36 16.21
N CYS A 69 -4.88 5.22 15.19
CA CYS A 69 -4.69 6.66 15.31
C CYS A 69 -5.99 7.42 15.58
N LYS A 70 -7.15 6.75 15.66
CA LYS A 70 -8.48 7.38 15.86
C LYS A 70 -8.81 8.47 14.81
N VAL A 71 -8.23 8.38 13.62
CA VAL A 71 -8.49 9.28 12.49
C VAL A 71 -9.34 8.61 11.43
N LYS A 72 -9.92 9.37 10.51
CA LYS A 72 -10.65 8.81 9.37
C LYS A 72 -9.65 8.32 8.31
N GLU A 73 -9.93 7.19 7.67
CA GLU A 73 -9.07 6.68 6.58
C GLU A 73 -8.84 7.73 5.48
N ASP A 74 -9.86 8.55 5.17
CA ASP A 74 -9.77 9.60 4.16
C ASP A 74 -8.77 10.70 4.50
N THR A 75 -8.46 10.96 5.78
CA THR A 75 -7.42 11.94 6.16
C THR A 75 -6.02 11.41 5.92
N LEU A 76 -5.86 10.10 5.77
CA LEU A 76 -4.58 9.44 5.51
C LEU A 76 -4.31 9.20 4.02
N ARG A 77 -5.33 9.38 3.16
CA ARG A 77 -5.28 9.18 1.70
C ARG A 77 -4.70 10.37 0.92
N GLY A 78 -3.97 11.27 1.57
CA GLY A 78 -3.29 12.40 0.93
C GLY A 78 -2.15 11.96 0.00
N ALA A 79 -1.83 12.77 -1.00
CA ALA A 79 -0.88 12.48 -2.08
C ALA A 79 0.57 12.17 -1.63
N GLN A 80 0.90 12.35 -0.34
CA GLN A 80 2.23 12.09 0.23
C GLN A 80 2.26 10.91 1.22
N GLY A 81 1.16 10.17 1.38
CA GLY A 81 1.03 9.17 2.44
C GLY A 81 0.84 9.84 3.79
N GLY A 82 -0.29 9.56 4.45
CA GLY A 82 -0.55 10.12 5.77
C GLY A 82 0.52 9.67 6.79
N SER A 83 0.78 10.53 7.77
CA SER A 83 1.42 10.12 9.01
C SER A 83 0.45 10.29 10.16
N CYS A 84 0.40 9.35 11.08
CA CYS A 84 -0.40 9.49 12.30
C CYS A 84 0.31 8.89 13.50
N THR A 85 -0.03 9.36 14.69
CA THR A 85 0.47 8.79 15.93
C THR A 85 -0.58 7.83 16.46
N ALA A 86 -0.17 6.59 16.74
CA ALA A 86 -1.07 5.62 17.35
C ALA A 86 -1.45 6.09 18.76
N GLU A 87 -2.75 6.15 19.03
CA GLU A 87 -3.32 6.45 20.34
C GLU A 87 -3.72 5.17 21.09
N THR A 88 -4.00 4.09 20.36
CA THR A 88 -4.37 2.79 20.91
C THR A 88 -3.59 1.67 20.23
N THR A 89 -3.40 0.57 20.95
CA THR A 89 -2.95 -0.70 20.37
C THR A 89 -4.16 -1.52 19.93
N ASN A 90 -3.95 -2.41 18.96
CA ASN A 90 -4.89 -3.47 18.62
C ASN A 90 -4.11 -4.72 18.17
N THR A 91 -4.80 -5.86 18.11
CA THR A 91 -4.17 -7.15 17.75
C THR A 91 -3.55 -7.14 16.35
N GLU A 92 -4.14 -6.41 15.40
CA GLU A 92 -3.57 -6.28 14.05
C GLU A 92 -2.23 -5.53 14.06
N LEU A 93 -2.15 -4.41 14.78
CA LEU A 93 -0.92 -3.63 14.96
C LEU A 93 0.15 -4.44 15.68
N GLU A 94 -0.24 -5.14 16.75
CA GLU A 94 0.66 -6.03 17.49
C GLU A 94 1.29 -7.09 16.59
N GLN A 95 0.50 -7.73 15.72
CA GLN A 95 1.01 -8.73 14.78
C GLN A 95 1.98 -8.13 13.75
N ILE A 96 1.68 -6.93 13.24
CA ILE A 96 2.55 -6.25 12.28
C ILE A 96 3.87 -5.86 12.95
N VAL A 97 3.81 -5.24 14.13
CA VAL A 97 4.97 -4.83 14.91
C VAL A 97 5.82 -6.05 15.29
N TYR A 98 5.19 -7.11 15.77
CA TYR A 98 5.88 -8.36 16.09
C TYR A 98 6.57 -8.98 14.87
N GLY A 99 5.90 -8.94 13.71
CA GLY A 99 6.46 -9.35 12.43
C GLY A 99 7.68 -8.52 12.04
N GLN A 100 7.64 -7.20 12.22
CA GLN A 100 8.79 -6.33 11.97
C GLN A 100 9.94 -6.61 12.92
N ILE A 101 9.67 -6.81 14.22
CA ILE A 101 10.72 -7.13 15.20
C ILE A 101 11.41 -8.43 14.82
N LYS A 102 10.65 -9.48 14.49
CA LYS A 102 11.20 -10.78 14.07
C LYS A 102 11.90 -10.72 12.71
N GLY A 103 11.39 -9.93 11.77
CA GLY A 103 11.97 -9.75 10.45
C GLY A 103 13.26 -8.90 10.45
N THR A 104 13.43 -8.04 11.45
CA THR A 104 14.60 -7.16 11.60
C THR A 104 15.82 -7.89 12.19
N THR A 105 15.65 -9.09 12.75
CA THR A 105 16.75 -9.92 13.29
C THR A 105 17.54 -10.64 12.19
N ARG A 106 18.13 -9.90 11.24
CA ARG A 106 19.14 -10.42 10.30
C ARG A 106 20.54 -9.97 10.65
#